data_AF-A0A9N8W2G2-F1
#
_entry.id   AF-A0A9N8W2G2-F1
#
_cell.length_a   1.000
_cell.length_b   1.000
_cell.length_c   1.000
_cell.angle_alpha   90.00
_cell.angle_beta   90.00
_cell.angle_gamma   90.00
#
_symmetry.space_group_name_H-M   'P 1'
#
loop_
_entity.id
_entity.type
_entity.pdbx_description
1 polymer ?
#
loop_
_entity_poly.entity_id
_entity_poly.type
_entity_poly.pdbx_seq_one_letter_code
_entity_poly.pdbx_strand_id
1 'polypeptide(L)'
;MDSSRGVGISHTNMIRKIIDSILGYETVKIAKIKSRKLGTLYRVFQLAILAYIVYTLIFNDGYLKKELPVPGAVRITLQAPTTLTRPTYCTSGSLPCVYWGANDIQYPSDGAGVAFLTTRVSVTNYQLPQGCSSFLNISDPSDRCFFNPKSPSIPPNVLLPKSYIGDIEDYTIMVEHSIRGQATSIAQRNGLMDGALMSSNGKTMKSNPNADGDIFTVQEILTAANANLDGLSTAPGADKANGETYRSSGIVIAIVIEYMNVRFRRDEIIYKYLPQVIDGNEYKAAQNELNSDGSYTIIDRHGIRLVFQQHGSIGQFDFITFLTNIVGALFLLKFAERQSYADAKYEIAHPDENIKPPVNQGHPPGPINHVDNLARPEVGNYQNQPMANNYHAPPNNVNGNQQYYYYP
;
A
#
# COMPACT_ATOMS: atom_id res chain seq x y z
N MET A 1 -86.25 4.63 40.63
CA MET A 1 -85.97 5.34 39.37
C MET A 1 -85.22 6.60 39.76
N ASP A 2 -84.00 6.90 39.37
CA ASP A 2 -83.05 6.35 38.40
C ASP A 2 -81.71 7.03 38.75
N SER A 3 -80.66 6.26 39.08
CA SER A 3 -79.45 6.02 38.27
C SER A 3 -78.61 7.23 37.85
N SER A 4 -77.29 7.02 37.95
CA SER A 4 -76.18 7.67 37.24
C SER A 4 -75.59 8.99 37.77
N ARG A 5 -74.72 8.87 38.80
CA ARG A 5 -73.58 9.79 38.97
C ARG A 5 -72.43 9.32 38.07
N GLY A 6 -72.24 10.00 36.94
CA GLY A 6 -71.13 9.80 36.02
C GLY A 6 -69.79 10.18 36.67
N VAL A 7 -68.87 9.22 36.68
CA VAL A 7 -67.47 9.38 37.09
C VAL A 7 -66.74 10.17 36.01
N GLY A 8 -66.39 11.43 36.30
CA GLY A 8 -65.50 12.23 35.46
C GLY A 8 -64.07 11.70 35.57
N ILE A 9 -63.68 10.81 34.66
CA ILE A 9 -62.30 10.34 34.54
C ILE A 9 -61.46 11.49 33.96
N SER A 10 -60.60 12.05 34.81
CA SER A 10 -59.67 13.13 34.48
C SER A 10 -58.63 12.67 33.44
N HIS A 11 -58.89 12.94 32.16
CA HIS A 11 -57.99 12.68 31.03
C HIS A 11 -56.60 13.31 31.22
N THR A 12 -56.50 14.43 31.94
CA THR A 12 -55.24 15.11 32.26
C THR A 12 -54.34 14.30 33.19
N ASN A 13 -54.91 13.52 34.11
CA ASN A 13 -54.13 12.66 35.02
C ASN A 13 -53.61 11.39 34.33
N MET A 14 -54.30 10.92 33.29
CA MET A 14 -53.89 9.75 32.50
C MET A 14 -52.74 10.11 31.55
N ILE A 15 -52.84 11.24 30.85
CA ILE A 15 -51.79 11.73 29.96
C ILE A 15 -50.50 12.01 30.74
N ARG A 16 -50.61 12.60 31.94
CA ARG A 16 -49.45 12.86 32.79
C ARG A 16 -48.75 11.58 33.26
N LYS A 17 -49.52 10.56 33.69
CA LYS A 17 -48.96 9.25 34.04
C LYS A 17 -48.29 8.53 32.87
N ILE A 18 -48.84 8.67 31.66
CA ILE A 18 -48.24 8.11 30.44
C ILE A 18 -46.94 8.84 30.13
N ILE A 19 -46.91 10.17 30.20
CA ILE A 19 -45.69 10.97 29.99
C ILE A 19 -44.63 10.62 31.04
N ASP A 20 -44.99 10.53 32.32
CA ASP A 20 -44.06 10.19 33.41
C ASP A 20 -43.53 8.74 33.26
N SER A 21 -44.35 7.82 32.74
CA SER A 21 -43.92 6.45 32.45
C SER A 21 -43.05 6.35 31.19
N ILE A 22 -43.26 7.20 30.19
CA ILE A 22 -42.44 7.26 28.96
C ILE A 22 -41.10 7.96 29.23
N LEU A 23 -41.11 8.97 30.12
CA LEU A 23 -39.91 9.73 30.51
C LEU A 23 -39.17 9.11 31.71
N GLY A 24 -39.72 8.08 32.33
CA GLY A 24 -39.06 7.31 33.37
C GLY A 24 -37.87 6.54 32.80
N TYR A 25 -36.72 6.63 33.46
CA TYR A 25 -35.52 5.87 33.09
C TYR A 25 -35.07 4.99 34.25
N GLU A 26 -34.70 3.75 33.94
CA GLU A 26 -34.22 2.79 34.93
C GLU A 26 -32.72 2.99 35.19
N THR A 27 -32.31 2.88 36.46
CA THR A 27 -30.90 2.96 36.85
C THR A 27 -30.45 1.69 37.56
N VAL A 28 -29.26 1.22 37.23
CA VAL A 28 -28.67 0.07 37.92
C VAL A 28 -28.19 0.50 39.31
N LYS A 29 -28.56 -0.25 40.36
CA LYS A 29 -28.03 -0.03 41.70
C LYS A 29 -26.59 -0.57 41.78
N ILE A 30 -25.60 0.31 41.89
CA ILE A 30 -24.18 -0.04 41.92
C ILE A 30 -23.72 -0.26 43.37
N ALA A 31 -23.11 -1.42 43.66
CA ALA A 31 -22.47 -1.70 44.94
C ALA A 31 -20.96 -1.47 44.84
N LYS A 32 -20.38 -0.71 45.80
CA LYS A 32 -18.95 -0.40 45.82
C LYS A 32 -18.17 -1.42 46.64
N ILE A 33 -17.41 -2.28 45.97
CA ILE A 33 -16.53 -3.27 46.61
C ILE A 33 -15.19 -2.61 46.98
N LYS A 34 -14.75 -2.75 48.24
CA LYS A 34 -13.47 -2.23 48.75
C LYS A 34 -12.49 -3.38 48.97
N SER A 35 -11.84 -3.86 47.91
CA SER A 35 -10.75 -4.85 47.98
C SER A 35 -9.49 -4.33 47.29
N ARG A 36 -8.32 -4.48 47.92
CA ARG A 36 -7.02 -4.02 47.37
C ARG A 36 -6.58 -4.84 46.17
N LYS A 37 -6.73 -6.17 46.21
CA LYS A 37 -6.32 -7.07 45.11
C LYS A 37 -7.17 -6.80 43.86
N LEU A 38 -8.49 -6.90 44.00
CA LEU A 38 -9.44 -6.72 42.90
C LEU A 38 -9.44 -5.28 42.34
N GLY A 39 -9.34 -4.28 43.22
CA GLY A 39 -9.23 -2.89 42.80
C GLY A 39 -7.94 -2.61 42.02
N THR A 40 -6.82 -3.23 42.41
CA THR A 40 -5.56 -3.10 41.67
C THR A 40 -5.67 -3.74 40.29
N LEU A 41 -6.19 -4.97 40.22
CA LEU A 41 -6.39 -5.69 38.96
C LEU A 41 -7.25 -4.88 37.97
N TYR A 42 -8.40 -4.37 38.42
CA TYR A 42 -9.28 -3.54 37.59
C TYR A 42 -8.58 -2.26 37.08
N ARG A 43 -7.83 -1.57 37.94
CA ARG A 43 -7.09 -0.36 37.54
C ARG A 43 -5.94 -0.64 36.58
N VAL A 44 -5.25 -1.77 36.73
CA VAL A 44 -4.22 -2.22 35.79
C VAL A 44 -4.84 -2.50 34.43
N PHE A 45 -5.96 -3.22 34.36
CA PHE A 45 -6.67 -3.44 33.10
C PHE A 45 -7.14 -2.13 32.48
N GLN A 46 -7.70 -1.22 33.27
CA GLN A 46 -8.12 0.10 32.79
C GLN A 46 -6.96 0.90 32.19
N LEU A 47 -5.80 0.92 32.86
CA LEU A 47 -4.59 1.60 32.36
C LEU A 47 -4.05 0.93 31.08
N ALA A 48 -4.00 -0.40 31.03
CA ALA A 48 -3.55 -1.14 29.86
C ALA A 48 -4.44 -0.88 28.63
N ILE A 49 -5.76 -0.90 28.83
CA ILE A 49 -6.73 -0.59 27.78
C ILE A 49 -6.58 0.86 27.33
N LEU A 50 -6.46 1.81 28.26
CA LEU A 50 -6.24 3.22 27.90
C LEU A 50 -4.95 3.42 27.09
N ALA A 51 -3.86 2.78 27.50
CA ALA A 51 -2.60 2.82 26.75
C ALA A 51 -2.76 2.22 25.35
N TYR A 52 -3.48 1.11 25.21
CA TYR A 52 -3.78 0.50 23.91
C TYR A 52 -4.63 1.41 23.01
N ILE A 53 -5.64 2.09 23.56
CA ILE A 53 -6.48 3.03 22.81
C ILE A 53 -5.66 4.21 22.31
N VAL A 54 -4.85 4.80 23.18
CA VAL A 54 -3.95 5.89 22.81
C VAL A 54 -2.96 5.42 21.74
N TYR A 55 -2.42 4.20 21.90
CA TYR A 55 -1.50 3.62 20.92
C TYR A 55 -2.18 3.45 19.55
N THR A 56 -3.36 2.85 19.49
CA THR A 56 -4.09 2.63 18.23
C THR A 56 -4.56 3.93 17.59
N LEU A 57 -5.01 4.93 18.37
CA LEU A 57 -5.38 6.23 17.82
C LEU A 57 -4.19 6.99 17.27
N ILE A 58 -3.04 7.00 17.96
CA ILE A 58 -1.89 7.82 17.59
C ILE A 58 -0.95 7.12 16.58
N PHE A 59 -0.61 5.86 16.81
CA PHE A 59 0.39 5.16 15.99
C PHE A 59 -0.20 4.48 14.77
N ASN A 60 -1.46 4.01 14.84
CA ASN A 60 -2.14 3.42 13.69
C ASN A 60 -3.00 4.46 12.93
N ASP A 61 -3.05 5.69 13.42
CA ASP A 61 -3.91 6.77 12.94
C ASP A 61 -5.38 6.35 12.85
N GLY A 62 -5.93 5.79 13.93
CA GLY A 62 -7.34 5.36 14.00
C GLY A 62 -8.38 6.48 13.85
N TYR A 63 -7.96 7.72 13.64
CA TYR A 63 -8.82 8.85 13.29
C TYR A 63 -8.89 9.13 11.78
N LEU A 64 -8.04 8.45 10.98
CA LEU A 64 -8.00 8.59 9.52
C LEU A 64 -8.74 7.41 8.86
N LYS A 65 -9.60 7.74 7.90
CA LYS A 65 -10.11 6.74 6.95
C LYS A 65 -9.04 6.52 5.88
N LYS A 66 -8.19 5.51 6.11
CA LYS A 66 -7.11 5.14 5.19
C LYS A 66 -7.59 4.26 4.06
N GLU A 67 -7.01 4.46 2.88
CA GLU A 67 -7.17 3.63 1.71
C GLU A 67 -5.86 3.55 0.90
N LEU A 68 -5.83 2.66 -0.08
CA LEU A 68 -4.74 2.62 -1.05
C LEU A 68 -4.92 3.79 -2.05
N PRO A 69 -3.84 4.48 -2.42
CA PRO A 69 -3.93 5.52 -3.43
C PRO A 69 -4.31 4.90 -4.78
N VAL A 70 -5.36 5.43 -5.41
CA VAL A 70 -5.67 5.07 -6.80
C VAL A 70 -4.67 5.80 -7.69
N PRO A 71 -3.92 5.09 -8.56
CA PRO A 71 -2.91 5.72 -9.37
C PRO A 71 -3.49 6.79 -10.29
N GLY A 72 -2.89 7.98 -10.27
CA GLY A 72 -3.22 9.09 -11.17
C GLY A 72 -2.26 9.16 -12.36
N ALA A 73 -2.22 10.32 -13.03
CA ALA A 73 -1.27 10.57 -14.09
C ALA A 73 0.14 10.74 -13.51
N VAL A 74 1.14 10.10 -14.14
CA VAL A 74 2.56 10.35 -13.93
C VAL A 74 3.16 10.80 -15.25
N ARG A 75 3.63 12.05 -15.29
CA ARG A 75 4.22 12.69 -16.46
C ARG A 75 5.69 12.94 -16.19
N ILE A 76 6.52 12.61 -17.18
CA ILE A 76 7.97 12.68 -17.07
C ILE A 76 8.48 13.47 -18.27
N THR A 77 9.28 14.50 -18.01
CA THR A 77 9.90 15.30 -19.07
C THR A 77 11.39 15.42 -18.83
N LEU A 78 12.18 15.24 -19.88
CA LEU A 78 13.62 15.41 -19.86
C LEU A 78 14.01 16.82 -20.32
N GLN A 79 15.02 17.42 -19.69
CA GLN A 79 15.62 18.67 -20.08
C GLN A 79 17.16 18.52 -20.16
N ALA A 80 17.74 19.11 -21.21
CA ALA A 80 19.18 19.13 -21.41
C ALA A 80 19.85 20.17 -20.49
N PRO A 81 21.08 19.91 -20.01
CA PRO A 81 21.85 20.88 -19.26
C PRO A 81 22.22 22.09 -20.12
N THR A 82 22.52 23.23 -19.49
CA THR A 82 22.91 24.47 -20.19
C THR A 82 24.28 24.35 -20.86
N THR A 83 25.14 23.48 -20.34
CA THR A 83 26.50 23.24 -20.83
C THR A 83 26.75 21.75 -20.86
N LEU A 84 27.08 21.22 -22.04
CA LEU A 84 27.45 19.82 -22.20
C LEU A 84 28.94 19.64 -21.94
N THR A 85 29.29 18.63 -21.15
CA THR A 85 30.67 18.24 -20.92
C THR A 85 31.05 17.03 -21.77
N ARG A 86 32.34 16.69 -21.82
CA ARG A 86 32.83 15.46 -22.46
C ARG A 86 33.27 14.46 -21.39
N PRO A 87 32.43 13.48 -21.06
CA PRO A 87 32.77 12.47 -20.05
C PRO A 87 33.94 11.58 -20.44
N THR A 88 34.54 10.94 -19.44
CA THR A 88 35.70 10.05 -19.63
C THR A 88 35.40 8.86 -20.53
N TYR A 89 34.19 8.29 -20.45
CA TYR A 89 33.75 7.19 -21.32
C TYR A 89 33.69 7.59 -22.81
N CYS A 90 33.63 8.89 -23.12
CA CYS A 90 33.71 9.41 -24.49
C CYS A 90 35.14 9.63 -24.99
N THR A 91 36.14 9.58 -24.10
CA THR A 91 37.55 9.77 -24.44
C THR A 91 38.34 8.47 -24.41
N SER A 92 38.02 7.58 -23.47
CA SER A 92 38.74 6.31 -23.25
C SER A 92 37.86 5.08 -23.52
N GLY A 93 36.59 5.26 -23.87
CA GLY A 93 35.66 4.17 -24.14
C GLY A 93 35.86 3.53 -25.51
N SER A 94 35.22 2.36 -25.69
CA SER A 94 35.29 1.55 -26.91
C SER A 94 34.44 2.09 -28.06
N LEU A 95 33.44 2.94 -27.78
CA LEU A 95 32.54 3.53 -28.78
C LEU A 95 32.66 5.07 -28.78
N PRO A 96 32.45 5.72 -29.94
CA PRO A 96 32.39 7.18 -30.02
C PRO A 96 31.14 7.72 -29.29
N CYS A 97 31.17 8.99 -28.92
CA CYS A 97 30.01 9.68 -28.35
C CYS A 97 29.39 10.65 -29.35
N VAL A 98 28.06 10.75 -29.27
CA VAL A 98 27.25 11.79 -29.90
C VAL A 98 26.42 12.50 -28.84
N TYR A 99 26.00 13.72 -29.14
CA TYR A 99 25.23 14.57 -28.23
C TYR A 99 23.87 14.85 -28.85
N TRP A 100 22.82 14.44 -28.15
CA TRP A 100 21.44 14.50 -28.63
C TRP A 100 20.62 15.46 -27.76
N GLY A 101 19.55 16.03 -28.33
CA GLY A 101 18.62 16.83 -27.55
C GLY A 101 17.78 15.96 -26.61
N ALA A 102 17.13 16.60 -25.63
CA ALA A 102 16.31 15.87 -24.66
C ALA A 102 15.16 15.06 -25.32
N ASN A 103 14.51 15.64 -26.34
CA ASN A 103 13.44 14.97 -27.10
C ASN A 103 13.94 13.80 -27.95
N ASP A 104 15.20 13.83 -28.39
CA ASP A 104 15.79 12.74 -29.16
C ASP A 104 16.24 11.60 -28.25
N ILE A 105 16.61 11.90 -27.02
CA ILE A 105 17.03 10.93 -26.00
C ILE A 105 15.83 10.20 -25.42
N GLN A 106 14.77 10.93 -25.06
CA GLN A 106 13.55 10.38 -24.46
C GLN A 106 12.64 9.78 -25.53
N TYR A 107 12.50 8.46 -25.54
CA TYR A 107 11.68 7.75 -26.54
C TYR A 107 10.82 6.64 -25.92
N PRO A 108 9.53 6.53 -26.24
CA PRO A 108 8.70 7.60 -26.76
C PRO A 108 8.59 8.73 -25.72
N SER A 109 8.30 9.95 -26.19
CA SER A 109 8.24 11.14 -25.33
C SER A 109 6.96 11.21 -24.47
N ASP A 110 5.97 10.35 -24.71
CA ASP A 110 4.63 10.38 -24.11
C ASP A 110 4.31 9.16 -23.22
N GLY A 111 5.33 8.46 -22.73
CA GLY A 111 5.16 7.30 -21.84
C GLY A 111 4.46 7.64 -20.52
N ALA A 112 3.27 7.08 -20.29
CA ALA A 112 2.56 7.21 -19.01
C ALA A 112 3.24 6.36 -17.92
N GLY A 113 3.77 7.02 -16.88
CA GLY A 113 4.46 6.33 -15.78
C GLY A 113 5.75 5.59 -16.16
N VAL A 114 6.25 5.78 -17.38
CA VAL A 114 7.49 5.18 -17.86
C VAL A 114 8.28 6.21 -18.67
N ALA A 115 9.59 6.24 -18.48
CA ALA A 115 10.49 7.01 -19.32
C ALA A 115 11.64 6.13 -19.78
N PHE A 116 11.98 6.20 -21.07
CA PHE A 116 13.16 5.54 -21.60
C PHE A 116 14.12 6.58 -22.15
N LEU A 117 15.35 6.57 -21.60
CA LEU A 117 16.42 7.49 -21.92
C LEU A 117 17.51 6.73 -22.66
N THR A 118 17.79 7.16 -23.89
CA THR A 118 18.79 6.52 -24.74
C THR A 118 20.20 6.80 -24.22
N THR A 119 21.00 5.76 -23.98
CA THR A 119 22.42 5.87 -23.60
C THR A 119 23.36 5.34 -24.68
N ARG A 120 22.88 4.42 -25.54
CA ARG A 120 23.57 3.95 -26.73
C ARG A 120 22.62 3.90 -27.90
N VAL A 121 23.10 4.27 -29.08
CA VAL A 121 22.30 4.26 -30.30
C VAL A 121 23.10 3.84 -31.52
N SER A 122 22.42 3.26 -32.50
CA SER A 122 22.90 3.12 -33.88
C SER A 122 21.77 3.39 -34.85
N VAL A 123 22.08 4.07 -35.96
CA VAL A 123 21.11 4.45 -36.99
C VAL A 123 21.53 3.83 -38.31
N THR A 124 20.64 3.03 -38.88
CA THR A 124 20.85 2.37 -40.17
C THR A 124 19.69 2.71 -41.09
N ASN A 125 20.00 3.23 -42.25
CA ASN A 125 19.05 3.49 -43.32
C ASN A 125 19.14 2.38 -44.37
N TYR A 126 17.99 2.00 -44.91
CA TYR A 126 17.84 0.97 -45.91
C TYR A 126 17.14 1.57 -47.12
N GLN A 127 17.90 1.69 -48.21
CA GLN A 127 17.41 2.24 -49.45
C GLN A 127 16.51 1.23 -50.18
N LEU A 128 15.54 1.73 -50.96
CA LEU A 128 14.70 0.84 -51.76
C LEU A 128 15.55 0.10 -52.81
N PRO A 129 15.36 -1.23 -52.95
CA PRO A 129 15.95 -1.94 -54.07
C PRO A 129 15.45 -1.37 -55.41
N GLN A 130 16.31 -1.41 -56.43
CA GLN A 130 15.96 -0.91 -57.76
C GLN A 130 14.70 -1.58 -58.30
N GLY A 131 13.76 -0.79 -58.82
CA GLY A 131 12.49 -1.27 -59.37
C GLY A 131 11.43 -1.60 -58.33
N CYS A 132 11.63 -1.28 -57.05
CA CYS A 132 10.60 -1.30 -56.02
C CYS A 132 10.01 0.10 -55.84
N SER A 133 8.71 0.18 -55.54
CA SER A 133 7.99 1.45 -55.31
C SER A 133 7.72 1.73 -53.84
N SER A 134 7.63 0.71 -52.98
CA SER A 134 7.40 0.86 -51.54
C SER A 134 7.78 -0.41 -50.77
N PHE A 135 8.19 -0.25 -49.51
CA PHE A 135 8.31 -1.35 -48.55
C PHE A 135 6.99 -1.74 -47.86
N LEU A 136 5.95 -0.88 -47.92
CA LEU A 136 4.71 -1.07 -47.15
C LEU A 136 3.58 -1.73 -47.93
N ASN A 137 3.57 -1.59 -49.27
CA ASN A 137 2.47 -2.09 -50.10
C ASN A 137 2.88 -3.38 -50.82
N ILE A 138 2.94 -4.47 -50.06
CA ILE A 138 3.44 -5.76 -50.53
C ILE A 138 2.44 -6.84 -50.14
N SER A 139 2.02 -7.65 -51.13
CA SER A 139 0.98 -8.66 -50.96
C SER A 139 1.53 -10.09 -50.90
N ASP A 140 2.80 -10.30 -51.25
CA ASP A 140 3.46 -11.60 -51.25
C ASP A 140 4.76 -11.52 -50.41
N PRO A 141 4.94 -12.37 -49.38
CA PRO A 141 6.17 -12.39 -48.58
C PRO A 141 7.42 -12.82 -49.39
N SER A 142 7.24 -13.40 -50.59
CA SER A 142 8.33 -13.72 -51.52
C SER A 142 8.69 -12.58 -52.47
N ASP A 143 7.98 -11.44 -52.41
CA ASP A 143 8.30 -10.27 -53.21
C ASP A 143 9.70 -9.75 -52.85
N ARG A 144 10.51 -9.48 -53.88
CA ARG A 144 11.85 -8.88 -53.76
C ARG A 144 11.84 -7.51 -53.08
N CYS A 145 10.69 -6.83 -53.07
CA CYS A 145 10.50 -5.55 -52.43
C CYS A 145 10.19 -5.68 -50.93
N PHE A 146 10.00 -6.90 -50.39
CA PHE A 146 9.75 -7.13 -48.97
C PHE A 146 10.91 -6.64 -48.11
N PHE A 147 10.62 -5.80 -47.13
CA PHE A 147 11.64 -5.27 -46.24
C PHE A 147 12.20 -6.37 -45.34
N ASN A 148 13.45 -6.75 -45.58
CA ASN A 148 14.21 -7.65 -44.73
C ASN A 148 15.63 -7.09 -44.52
N PRO A 149 15.98 -6.63 -43.30
CA PRO A 149 17.29 -6.02 -43.03
C PRO A 149 18.45 -7.01 -43.14
N LYS A 150 18.18 -8.32 -43.21
CA LYS A 150 19.19 -9.36 -43.43
C LYS A 150 19.35 -9.73 -44.90
N SER A 151 18.54 -9.16 -45.79
CA SER A 151 18.60 -9.48 -47.22
C SER A 151 19.82 -8.81 -47.87
N PRO A 152 20.62 -9.54 -48.68
CA PRO A 152 21.70 -8.93 -49.45
C PRO A 152 21.22 -7.88 -50.46
N SER A 153 19.96 -7.95 -50.89
CA SER A 153 19.36 -7.01 -51.84
C SER A 153 19.06 -5.63 -51.25
N ILE A 154 19.09 -5.50 -49.92
CA ILE A 154 18.82 -4.25 -49.19
C ILE A 154 20.02 -3.98 -48.28
N PRO A 155 21.16 -3.50 -48.84
CA PRO A 155 22.36 -3.28 -48.06
C PRO A 155 22.12 -2.19 -46.99
N PRO A 156 22.59 -2.39 -45.75
CA PRO A 156 22.49 -1.39 -44.71
C PRO A 156 23.40 -0.19 -45.01
N ASN A 157 22.85 1.02 -45.02
CA ASN A 157 23.59 2.26 -45.02
C ASN A 157 23.65 2.80 -43.59
N VAL A 158 24.78 2.58 -42.90
CA VAL A 158 24.96 2.99 -41.51
C VAL A 158 25.18 4.50 -41.46
N LEU A 159 24.16 5.24 -41.03
CA LEU A 159 24.21 6.69 -40.87
C LEU A 159 24.92 7.09 -39.56
N LEU A 160 24.69 6.30 -38.50
CA LEU A 160 25.35 6.48 -37.22
C LEU A 160 25.82 5.11 -36.71
N PRO A 161 27.15 4.85 -36.63
CA PRO A 161 27.65 3.63 -36.02
C PRO A 161 27.27 3.61 -34.53
N LYS A 162 27.40 2.43 -33.89
CA LYS A 162 27.16 2.28 -32.46
C LYS A 162 27.92 3.36 -31.67
N SER A 163 27.17 4.25 -31.03
CA SER A 163 27.69 5.42 -30.34
C SER A 163 26.98 5.59 -29.00
N TYR A 164 27.69 6.11 -28.00
CA TYR A 164 27.08 6.51 -26.73
C TYR A 164 26.47 7.90 -26.83
N ILE A 165 25.42 8.13 -26.04
CA ILE A 165 24.94 9.47 -25.77
C ILE A 165 25.83 10.06 -24.67
N GLY A 166 26.51 11.16 -25.00
CA GLY A 166 27.38 11.85 -24.07
C GLY A 166 26.59 12.65 -23.04
N ASP A 167 27.11 12.69 -21.82
CA ASP A 167 26.68 13.58 -20.73
C ASP A 167 25.25 13.34 -20.24
N ILE A 168 24.71 12.13 -20.45
CA ILE A 168 23.33 11.77 -20.10
C ILE A 168 23.05 11.91 -18.59
N GLU A 169 24.08 11.74 -17.76
CA GLU A 169 24.02 11.85 -16.31
C GLU A 169 23.59 13.23 -15.81
N ASP A 170 23.94 14.29 -16.54
CA ASP A 170 23.69 15.68 -16.19
C ASP A 170 22.32 16.20 -16.70
N TYR A 171 21.58 15.38 -17.45
CA TYR A 171 20.22 15.72 -17.85
C TYR A 171 19.30 15.73 -16.65
N THR A 172 18.34 16.66 -16.66
CA THR A 172 17.34 16.77 -15.59
C THR A 172 16.02 16.17 -16.03
N ILE A 173 15.44 15.38 -15.15
CA ILE A 173 14.12 14.78 -15.28
C ILE A 173 13.20 15.51 -14.34
N MET A 174 12.08 16.01 -14.86
CA MET A 174 10.96 16.50 -14.06
C MET A 174 9.88 15.43 -14.01
N VAL A 175 9.44 15.12 -12.79
CA VAL A 175 8.36 14.16 -12.51
C VAL A 175 7.18 14.92 -11.94
N GLU A 176 6.05 14.83 -12.61
CA GLU A 176 4.77 15.33 -12.14
C GLU A 176 3.86 14.14 -11.91
N HIS A 177 3.18 14.10 -10.77
CA HIS A 177 2.27 13.01 -10.49
C HIS A 177 1.04 13.44 -9.68
N SER A 178 -0.02 12.65 -9.81
CA SER A 178 -1.27 12.84 -9.08
C SER A 178 -1.75 11.53 -8.47
N ILE A 179 -2.56 11.66 -7.43
CA ILE A 179 -3.24 10.55 -6.75
C ILE A 179 -4.69 10.95 -6.44
N ARG A 180 -5.53 9.94 -6.30
CA ARG A 180 -6.89 10.11 -5.79
C ARG A 180 -7.28 9.02 -4.81
N GLY A 181 -8.20 9.33 -3.92
CA GLY A 181 -8.96 8.38 -3.12
C GLY A 181 -10.13 7.80 -3.91
N GLN A 182 -10.54 6.58 -3.57
CA GLN A 182 -11.76 5.98 -4.10
C GLN A 182 -12.93 6.19 -3.14
N ALA A 183 -12.69 6.00 -1.84
CA ALA A 183 -13.65 6.12 -0.76
C ALA A 183 -13.53 7.44 0.01
N THR A 184 -12.47 8.21 -0.23
CA THR A 184 -12.24 9.55 0.32
C THR A 184 -12.31 10.61 -0.78
N SER A 185 -12.37 11.88 -0.38
CA SER A 185 -12.35 13.04 -1.29
C SER A 185 -10.94 13.49 -1.68
N ILE A 186 -9.91 12.69 -1.39
CA ILE A 186 -8.52 13.04 -1.67
C ILE A 186 -8.34 13.06 -3.19
N ALA A 187 -7.90 14.20 -3.71
CA ALA A 187 -7.44 14.34 -5.09
C ALA A 187 -6.34 15.39 -5.10
N GLN A 188 -5.09 14.96 -5.22
CA GLN A 188 -3.93 15.82 -5.05
C GLN A 188 -2.89 15.57 -6.14
N ARG A 189 -2.19 16.64 -6.51
CA ARG A 189 -0.99 16.61 -7.34
C ARG A 189 0.24 16.77 -6.45
N ASN A 190 1.39 16.31 -6.91
CA ASN A 190 2.67 16.39 -6.20
C ASN A 190 3.01 17.81 -5.72
N GLY A 191 2.68 18.86 -6.47
CA GLY A 191 2.88 20.25 -6.03
C GLY A 191 2.07 20.71 -4.83
N LEU A 192 1.19 19.88 -4.26
CA LEU A 192 0.48 20.14 -3.00
C LEU A 192 0.95 19.22 -1.86
N MET A 193 2.02 18.45 -2.08
CA MET A 193 2.58 17.49 -1.14
C MET A 193 4.08 17.73 -0.98
N ASP A 194 4.66 17.29 0.14
CA ASP A 194 6.12 17.31 0.29
C ASP A 194 6.72 15.99 -0.21
N GLY A 195 7.63 16.10 -1.18
CA GLY A 195 8.34 14.98 -1.79
C GLY A 195 9.76 14.83 -1.30
N ALA A 196 10.30 13.61 -1.37
CA ALA A 196 11.72 13.36 -1.15
C ALA A 196 12.25 12.21 -2.03
N LEU A 197 13.46 12.36 -2.56
CA LEU A 197 14.22 11.28 -3.17
C LEU A 197 15.02 10.55 -2.09
N MET A 198 14.84 9.23 -2.00
CA MET A 198 15.53 8.38 -1.04
C MET A 198 16.65 7.59 -1.73
N SER A 199 17.77 7.44 -1.04
CA SER A 199 18.82 6.48 -1.40
C SER A 199 18.36 5.05 -1.08
N SER A 200 18.96 4.06 -1.74
CA SER A 200 18.87 2.64 -1.42
C SER A 200 19.07 2.30 0.06
N ASN A 201 19.81 3.14 0.81
CA ASN A 201 20.07 2.95 2.24
C ASN A 201 18.99 3.60 3.14
N GLY A 202 17.90 4.11 2.57
CA GLY A 202 16.81 4.75 3.31
C GLY A 202 17.10 6.18 3.77
N LYS A 203 18.21 6.79 3.36
CA LYS A 203 18.55 8.19 3.65
C LYS A 203 17.92 9.11 2.60
N THR A 204 17.37 10.24 3.03
CA THR A 204 16.93 11.31 2.12
C THR A 204 18.13 11.92 1.40
N MET A 205 18.13 11.86 0.07
CA MET A 205 19.13 12.48 -0.79
C MET A 205 18.75 13.89 -1.19
N LYS A 206 17.48 14.11 -1.50
CA LYS A 206 16.96 15.40 -1.95
C LYS A 206 15.52 15.57 -1.47
N SER A 207 15.18 16.78 -1.05
CA SER A 207 13.84 17.14 -0.58
C SER A 207 13.24 18.14 -1.55
N ASN A 208 11.98 17.93 -1.91
CA ASN A 208 11.22 18.76 -2.83
C ASN A 208 9.88 19.14 -2.17
N PRO A 209 9.87 20.05 -1.19
CA PRO A 209 8.63 20.46 -0.54
C PRO A 209 7.78 21.32 -1.48
N ASN A 210 6.49 20.98 -1.66
CA ASN A 210 5.51 21.71 -2.47
C ASN A 210 6.00 22.12 -3.86
N ALA A 211 6.74 21.25 -4.54
CA ALA A 211 7.27 21.53 -5.87
C ALA A 211 6.24 21.20 -6.96
N ASP A 212 5.93 22.16 -7.85
CA ASP A 212 5.01 21.94 -8.98
C ASP A 212 5.39 20.71 -9.83
N GLY A 213 6.70 20.46 -9.95
CA GLY A 213 7.29 19.26 -10.54
C GLY A 213 8.61 18.92 -9.82
N ASP A 214 8.85 17.63 -9.59
CA ASP A 214 10.06 17.18 -8.92
C ASP A 214 11.21 17.03 -9.91
N ILE A 215 12.28 17.81 -9.73
CA ILE A 215 13.40 17.83 -10.66
C ILE A 215 14.60 17.07 -10.07
N PHE A 216 15.07 16.06 -10.79
CA PHE A 216 16.25 15.27 -10.46
C PHE A 216 17.22 15.21 -11.63
N THR A 217 18.52 15.15 -11.39
CA THR A 217 19.43 14.72 -12.47
C THR A 217 19.32 13.21 -12.68
N VAL A 218 19.66 12.74 -13.89
CA VAL A 218 19.79 11.29 -14.15
C VAL A 218 20.80 10.68 -13.19
N GLN A 219 21.90 11.37 -12.90
CA GLN A 219 22.89 10.96 -11.91
C GLN A 219 22.32 10.81 -10.49
N GLU A 220 21.45 11.71 -10.05
CA GLU A 220 20.79 11.62 -8.75
C GLU A 220 19.94 10.35 -8.65
N ILE A 221 19.18 10.01 -9.70
CA ILE A 221 18.36 8.79 -9.74
C ILE A 221 19.25 7.54 -9.76
N LEU A 222 20.30 7.53 -10.57
CA LEU A 222 21.26 6.41 -10.63
C LEU A 222 21.91 6.18 -9.27
N THR A 223 22.38 7.25 -8.63
CA THR A 223 22.99 7.20 -7.30
C THR A 223 21.98 6.72 -6.24
N ALA A 224 20.74 7.19 -6.30
CA ALA A 224 19.67 6.77 -5.41
C ALA A 224 19.35 5.26 -5.57
N ALA A 225 19.38 4.75 -6.80
CA ALA A 225 19.19 3.34 -7.12
C ALA A 225 20.43 2.46 -6.86
N ASN A 226 21.55 3.04 -6.40
CA ASN A 226 22.85 2.38 -6.30
C ASN A 226 23.30 1.76 -7.64
N ALA A 227 23.06 2.48 -8.74
CA ALA A 227 23.36 2.09 -10.10
C ALA A 227 24.59 2.85 -10.64
N ASN A 228 25.42 2.17 -11.42
CA ASN A 228 26.51 2.77 -12.17
C ASN A 228 26.43 2.28 -13.63
N LEU A 229 26.25 3.20 -14.57
CA LEU A 229 26.12 2.87 -15.99
C LEU A 229 27.39 2.23 -16.58
N ASP A 230 28.56 2.57 -16.05
CA ASP A 230 29.83 1.99 -16.49
C ASP A 230 30.15 0.66 -15.79
N GLY A 231 29.27 0.21 -14.89
CA GLY A 231 29.34 -1.12 -14.29
C GLY A 231 28.96 -2.22 -15.29
N LEU A 232 29.43 -3.44 -15.02
CA LEU A 232 29.12 -4.63 -15.82
C LEU A 232 27.63 -4.96 -15.77
N SER A 233 27.05 -5.24 -16.93
CA SER A 233 25.64 -5.61 -17.04
C SER A 233 25.39 -7.03 -16.56
N THR A 234 24.35 -7.20 -15.74
CA THR A 234 23.89 -8.53 -15.32
C THR A 234 22.90 -9.16 -16.30
N ALA A 235 22.39 -8.39 -17.27
CA ALA A 235 21.36 -8.82 -18.20
C ALA A 235 21.78 -10.09 -18.98
N PRO A 236 20.87 -11.06 -19.20
CA PRO A 236 21.17 -12.26 -19.99
C PRO A 236 21.53 -11.96 -21.45
N GLY A 237 21.01 -10.86 -22.01
CA GLY A 237 21.27 -10.42 -23.37
C GLY A 237 22.61 -9.70 -23.57
N ALA A 238 23.28 -9.32 -22.48
CA ALA A 238 24.54 -8.59 -22.53
C ALA A 238 25.72 -9.50 -22.90
N ASP A 239 26.69 -8.95 -23.62
CA ASP A 239 27.95 -9.61 -23.96
C ASP A 239 28.89 -9.62 -22.75
N LYS A 240 28.66 -10.60 -21.86
CA LYS A 240 29.43 -10.79 -20.62
C LYS A 240 30.89 -11.15 -20.89
N ALA A 241 31.19 -11.78 -22.02
CA ALA A 241 32.55 -12.18 -22.38
C ALA A 241 33.44 -10.95 -22.66
N ASN A 242 32.85 -9.92 -23.28
CA ASN A 242 33.53 -8.65 -23.57
C ASN A 242 33.29 -7.56 -22.52
N GLY A 243 32.67 -7.91 -21.39
CA GLY A 243 32.44 -6.99 -20.28
C GLY A 243 31.45 -5.86 -20.62
N GLU A 244 30.35 -6.17 -21.33
CA GLU A 244 29.36 -5.16 -21.70
C GLU A 244 28.76 -4.45 -20.46
N THR A 245 28.73 -3.12 -20.50
CA THR A 245 28.25 -2.28 -19.39
C THR A 245 26.75 -2.01 -19.46
N TYR A 246 26.16 -1.52 -18.37
CA TYR A 246 24.77 -1.04 -18.36
C TYR A 246 24.52 0.12 -19.32
N ARG A 247 25.54 0.96 -19.59
CA ARG A 247 25.48 2.03 -20.60
C ARG A 247 25.24 1.48 -22.00
N SER A 248 25.84 0.33 -22.33
CA SER A 248 25.72 -0.31 -23.65
C SER A 248 24.50 -1.20 -23.78
N SER A 249 24.24 -2.05 -22.78
CA SER A 249 23.16 -3.03 -22.80
C SER A 249 21.79 -2.42 -22.46
N GLY A 250 21.79 -1.42 -21.56
CA GLY A 250 20.59 -0.83 -20.97
C GLY A 250 20.36 -1.31 -19.53
N ILE A 251 19.57 -0.56 -18.78
CA ILE A 251 19.26 -0.83 -17.37
C ILE A 251 17.81 -0.47 -17.08
N VAL A 252 17.15 -1.23 -16.20
CA VAL A 252 15.79 -0.94 -15.75
C VAL A 252 15.79 -0.54 -14.28
N ILE A 253 15.23 0.63 -13.98
CA ILE A 253 15.10 1.17 -12.62
C ILE A 253 13.61 1.31 -12.31
N ALA A 254 13.14 0.56 -11.33
CA ALA A 254 11.81 0.76 -10.76
C ALA A 254 11.88 1.87 -9.72
N ILE A 255 10.93 2.80 -9.77
CA ILE A 255 10.83 3.92 -8.84
C ILE A 255 9.45 3.85 -8.20
N VAL A 256 9.41 3.40 -6.95
CA VAL A 256 8.16 3.42 -6.17
C VAL A 256 7.97 4.82 -5.59
N ILE A 257 6.81 5.42 -5.87
CA ILE A 257 6.33 6.64 -5.22
C ILE A 257 5.46 6.17 -4.05
N GLU A 258 6.01 6.21 -2.84
CA GLU A 258 5.35 5.78 -1.61
C GLU A 258 4.66 6.97 -0.93
N TYR A 259 3.32 6.94 -0.84
CA TYR A 259 2.51 7.96 -0.16
C TYR A 259 2.23 7.58 1.29
N MET A 260 2.27 8.58 2.18
CA MET A 260 1.90 8.42 3.59
C MET A 260 1.36 9.72 4.18
N ASN A 261 0.47 9.60 5.16
CA ASN A 261 0.06 10.75 5.97
C ASN A 261 1.15 11.21 6.93
N VAL A 262 1.23 12.53 7.14
CA VAL A 262 2.07 13.09 8.19
C VAL A 262 1.41 12.91 9.54
N ARG A 263 2.11 12.25 10.46
CA ARG A 263 1.57 12.03 11.82
C ARG A 263 1.30 13.36 12.51
N PHE A 264 0.15 13.46 13.17
CA PHE A 264 -0.34 14.65 13.89
C PHE A 264 -0.67 15.88 13.04
N ARG A 265 -0.49 15.82 11.71
CA ARG A 265 -0.97 16.88 10.82
C ARG A 265 -2.18 16.37 10.07
N ARG A 266 -3.24 17.16 10.13
CA ARG A 266 -4.53 16.77 9.58
C ARG A 266 -4.46 16.88 8.06
N ASP A 267 -4.86 15.82 7.37
CA ASP A 267 -5.07 15.78 5.91
C ASP A 267 -3.81 16.13 5.08
N GLU A 268 -2.62 16.06 5.69
CA GLU A 268 -1.35 16.29 5.02
C GLU A 268 -0.75 14.95 4.57
N ILE A 269 -0.40 14.87 3.28
CA ILE A 269 0.17 13.70 2.62
C ILE A 269 1.54 14.08 2.11
N ILE A 270 2.50 13.20 2.32
CA ILE A 270 3.85 13.29 1.79
C ILE A 270 4.15 12.06 0.94
N TYR A 271 5.19 12.16 0.11
CA TYR A 271 5.62 11.04 -0.71
C TYR A 271 7.14 10.91 -0.77
N LYS A 272 7.58 9.69 -1.07
CA LYS A 272 9.00 9.36 -1.22
C LYS A 272 9.21 8.59 -2.52
N TYR A 273 10.23 8.97 -3.27
CA TYR A 273 10.75 8.17 -4.38
C TYR A 273 11.74 7.16 -3.84
N LEU A 274 11.52 5.88 -4.17
CA LEU A 274 12.36 4.76 -3.80
C LEU A 274 12.88 4.07 -5.08
N PRO A 275 13.98 4.57 -5.68
CA PRO A 275 14.57 3.96 -6.87
C PRO A 275 15.30 2.65 -6.55
N GLN A 276 15.14 1.65 -7.40
CA GLN A 276 15.84 0.36 -7.28
C GLN A 276 16.09 -0.24 -8.67
N VAL A 277 17.30 -0.74 -8.90
CA VAL A 277 17.63 -1.49 -10.11
C VAL A 277 16.92 -2.84 -10.10
N ILE A 278 16.30 -3.21 -11.22
CA ILE A 278 15.78 -4.57 -11.41
C ILE A 278 16.89 -5.42 -12.03
N ASP A 279 17.49 -6.28 -11.22
CA ASP A 279 18.63 -7.11 -11.63
C ASP A 279 18.27 -8.04 -12.81
N GLY A 280 19.20 -8.21 -13.74
CA GLY A 280 19.02 -9.03 -14.94
C GLY A 280 18.16 -8.40 -16.04
N ASN A 281 17.58 -7.22 -15.83
CA ASN A 281 16.77 -6.56 -16.84
C ASN A 281 17.57 -5.52 -17.63
N GLU A 282 17.59 -5.68 -18.95
CA GLU A 282 17.97 -4.64 -19.91
C GLU A 282 16.74 -4.05 -20.59
N TYR A 283 16.88 -2.88 -21.19
CA TYR A 283 15.85 -2.35 -22.07
C TYR A 283 16.45 -1.74 -23.34
N LYS A 284 15.81 -2.11 -24.46
CA LYS A 284 16.11 -1.63 -25.80
C LYS A 284 14.82 -1.35 -26.55
N ALA A 285 14.87 -0.40 -27.47
CA ALA A 285 13.76 -0.04 -28.32
C ALA A 285 14.27 0.23 -29.74
N ALA A 286 13.54 -0.28 -30.73
CA ALA A 286 13.75 0.06 -32.12
C ALA A 286 12.70 1.10 -32.54
N GLN A 287 13.17 2.23 -33.05
CA GLN A 287 12.32 3.22 -33.73
C GLN A 287 12.48 3.01 -35.23
N ASN A 288 11.35 2.79 -35.90
CA ASN A 288 11.31 2.51 -37.32
C ASN A 288 10.61 3.68 -38.02
N GLU A 289 11.28 4.25 -39.01
CA GLU A 289 10.78 5.42 -39.74
C GLU A 289 10.80 5.13 -41.23
N LEU A 290 9.64 5.32 -41.88
CA LEU A 290 9.58 5.39 -43.33
C LEU A 290 9.83 6.82 -43.75
N ASN A 291 10.90 7.04 -44.51
CA ASN A 291 11.26 8.35 -45.02
C ASN A 291 10.42 8.71 -46.25
N SER A 292 10.37 10.00 -46.57
CA SER A 292 9.62 10.51 -47.73
C SER A 292 10.16 10.03 -49.08
N ASP A 293 11.44 9.66 -49.16
CA ASP A 293 12.06 9.03 -50.32
C ASP A 293 11.73 7.53 -50.45
N GLY A 294 10.91 7.00 -49.54
CA GLY A 294 10.54 5.60 -49.41
C GLY A 294 11.54 4.77 -48.62
N SER A 295 12.77 5.25 -48.39
CA SER A 295 13.77 4.49 -47.64
C SER A 295 13.32 4.24 -46.20
N TYR A 296 13.85 3.20 -45.58
CA TYR A 296 13.46 2.78 -44.23
C TYR A 296 14.62 3.00 -43.26
N THR A 297 14.42 3.80 -42.22
CA THR A 297 15.44 4.04 -41.18
C THR A 297 15.08 3.27 -39.92
N ILE A 298 16.05 2.53 -39.39
CA ILE A 298 15.97 1.86 -38.08
C ILE A 298 16.94 2.56 -37.14
N ILE A 299 16.41 3.06 -36.03
CA ILE A 299 17.16 3.62 -34.92
C ILE A 299 17.08 2.61 -33.77
N ASP A 300 18.18 1.89 -33.54
CA ASP A 300 18.30 0.90 -32.47
C ASP A 300 18.85 1.57 -31.21
N ARG A 301 18.02 1.63 -30.16
CA ARG A 301 18.27 2.38 -28.93
C ARG A 301 18.40 1.44 -27.75
N HIS A 302 19.41 1.67 -26.93
CA HIS A 302 19.59 1.03 -25.63
C HIS A 302 19.74 2.10 -24.55
N GLY A 303 19.34 1.79 -23.32
CA GLY A 303 19.58 2.69 -22.20
C GLY A 303 18.69 2.50 -20.99
N ILE A 304 18.39 3.60 -20.31
CA ILE A 304 17.78 3.61 -18.98
C ILE A 304 16.26 3.60 -19.13
N ARG A 305 15.60 2.56 -18.63
CA ARG A 305 14.14 2.54 -18.48
C ARG A 305 13.77 2.81 -17.03
N LEU A 306 13.13 3.94 -16.79
CA LEU A 306 12.51 4.31 -15.52
C LEU A 306 11.06 3.84 -15.51
N VAL A 307 10.64 3.12 -14.48
CA VAL A 307 9.27 2.63 -14.31
C VAL A 307 8.73 3.14 -12.99
N PHE A 308 7.77 4.06 -13.05
CA PHE A 308 7.16 4.65 -11.86
C PHE A 308 5.96 3.83 -11.40
N GLN A 309 5.90 3.53 -10.11
CA GLN A 309 4.80 2.80 -9.49
C GLN A 309 4.29 3.57 -8.27
N GLN A 310 3.00 3.84 -8.23
CA GLN A 310 2.38 4.56 -7.11
C GLN A 310 1.88 3.56 -6.06
N HIS A 311 2.32 3.71 -4.81
CA HIS A 311 2.00 2.81 -3.70
C HIS A 311 1.91 3.54 -2.36
N GLY A 312 1.43 2.88 -1.30
CA GLY A 312 1.40 3.43 0.05
C GLY A 312 -0.02 3.51 0.61
N SER A 313 -0.25 4.45 1.52
CA SER A 313 -1.55 4.66 2.15
C SER A 313 -1.85 6.15 2.26
N ILE A 314 -3.04 6.52 1.84
CA ILE A 314 -3.57 7.88 1.95
C ILE A 314 -4.81 7.85 2.81
N GLY A 315 -4.99 8.88 3.64
CA GLY A 315 -6.11 8.97 4.53
C GLY A 315 -6.47 10.42 4.79
N GLN A 316 -7.74 10.64 5.09
CA GLN A 316 -8.24 11.91 5.57
C GLN A 316 -8.99 11.68 6.88
N PHE A 317 -9.11 12.73 7.69
CA PHE A 317 -9.86 12.66 8.92
C PHE A 317 -11.31 12.27 8.64
N ASP A 318 -11.79 11.25 9.35
CA ASP A 318 -13.16 10.78 9.26
C ASP A 318 -13.75 10.58 10.65
N PHE A 319 -14.79 11.36 10.95
CA PHE A 319 -15.40 11.36 12.28
C PHE A 319 -16.02 10.01 12.64
N ILE A 320 -16.56 9.29 11.66
CA ILE A 320 -17.18 7.98 11.90
C ILE A 320 -16.11 6.94 12.24
N THR A 321 -14.97 6.97 11.56
CA THR A 321 -13.83 6.09 11.83
C THR A 321 -13.25 6.37 13.22
N PHE A 322 -13.07 7.64 13.58
CA PHE A 322 -12.67 8.03 14.92
C PHE A 322 -13.65 7.53 15.99
N LEU A 323 -14.96 7.78 15.81
CA LEU A 323 -15.99 7.34 16.74
C LEU A 323 -16.05 5.81 16.85
N THR A 324 -15.92 5.09 15.75
CA THR A 324 -15.93 3.62 15.72
C THR A 324 -14.78 3.04 16.54
N ASN A 325 -13.58 3.62 16.42
CA ASN A 325 -12.44 3.22 17.22
C ASN A 325 -12.62 3.55 18.72
N ILE A 326 -13.26 4.68 19.06
CA ILE A 326 -13.63 5.00 20.45
C ILE A 326 -14.70 4.06 21.00
N VAL A 327 -15.70 3.70 20.20
CA VAL A 327 -16.76 2.79 20.64
C VAL A 327 -16.18 1.40 20.89
N GLY A 328 -15.35 0.87 19.99
CA GLY A 328 -14.63 -0.39 20.19
C GLY A 328 -13.77 -0.37 21.46
N ALA A 329 -13.09 0.75 21.70
CA ALA A 329 -12.33 1.00 22.92
C ALA A 329 -13.20 0.95 24.20
N LEU A 330 -14.38 1.57 24.19
CA LEU A 330 -15.33 1.53 25.31
C LEU A 330 -15.87 0.11 25.56
N PHE A 331 -16.07 -0.69 24.51
CA PHE A 331 -16.44 -2.10 24.64
C PHE A 331 -15.37 -2.92 25.36
N LEU A 332 -14.08 -2.71 25.04
CA LEU A 332 -12.98 -3.37 25.74
C LEU A 332 -12.98 -3.02 27.24
N LEU A 333 -13.25 -1.75 27.57
CA LEU A 333 -13.30 -1.28 28.95
C LEU A 333 -14.48 -1.90 29.71
N LYS A 334 -15.65 -2.05 29.06
CA LYS A 334 -16.81 -2.75 29.61
C LYS A 334 -16.57 -4.25 29.82
N PHE A 335 -15.80 -4.88 28.94
CA PHE A 335 -15.40 -6.27 29.12
C PHE A 335 -14.54 -6.45 30.38
N ALA A 336 -13.55 -5.57 30.59
CA ALA A 336 -12.71 -5.61 31.79
C ALA A 336 -13.50 -5.39 33.09
N GLU A 337 -14.51 -4.51 33.07
CA GLU A 337 -15.45 -4.32 34.19
C GLU A 337 -16.20 -5.60 34.51
N ARG A 338 -16.75 -6.29 33.49
CA ARG A 338 -17.49 -7.54 33.65
C ARG A 338 -16.60 -8.68 34.17
N GLN A 339 -15.39 -8.79 33.67
CA GLN A 339 -14.43 -9.80 34.14
C GLN A 339 -14.05 -9.56 35.60
N SER A 340 -13.71 -8.31 35.95
CA SER A 340 -13.38 -7.96 37.33
C SER A 340 -14.56 -8.21 38.28
N TYR A 341 -15.80 -8.02 37.82
CA TYR A 341 -16.99 -8.36 38.60
C TYR A 341 -17.18 -9.88 38.77
N ALA A 342 -16.92 -10.68 37.73
CA ALA A 342 -16.97 -12.14 37.82
C ALA A 342 -15.94 -12.66 38.82
N ASP A 343 -14.71 -12.13 38.78
CA ASP A 343 -13.64 -12.47 39.72
C ASP A 343 -14.02 -12.06 41.15
N ALA A 344 -14.63 -10.88 41.33
CA ALA A 344 -15.17 -10.45 42.63
C ALA A 344 -16.21 -11.43 43.19
N LYS A 345 -17.15 -11.87 42.33
CA LYS A 345 -18.21 -12.79 42.73
C LYS A 345 -17.65 -14.15 43.10
N TYR A 346 -16.64 -14.62 42.39
CA TYR A 346 -15.95 -15.88 42.71
C TYR A 346 -15.24 -15.82 44.06
N GLU A 347 -14.51 -14.73 44.35
CA GLU A 347 -13.78 -14.52 45.60
C GLU A 347 -14.74 -14.36 46.80
N ILE A 348 -15.93 -13.78 46.60
CA ILE A 348 -16.98 -13.73 47.63
C ILE A 348 -17.63 -15.10 47.86
N ALA A 349 -17.80 -15.91 46.81
CA ALA A 349 -18.39 -17.25 46.90
C ALA A 349 -17.43 -18.29 47.51
N HIS A 350 -16.11 -18.06 47.42
CA HIS A 350 -15.06 -18.92 47.96
C HIS A 350 -14.12 -18.08 48.85
N PRO A 351 -14.60 -17.62 50.03
CA PRO A 351 -13.72 -16.91 50.95
C PRO A 351 -12.61 -17.86 51.40
N ASP A 352 -11.35 -17.40 51.32
CA ASP A 352 -10.20 -18.15 51.82
C ASP A 352 -10.47 -18.66 53.25
N GLU A 353 -10.30 -19.97 53.46
CA GLU A 353 -10.50 -20.68 54.74
C GLU A 353 -9.49 -20.25 55.85
N ASN A 354 -8.73 -19.17 55.64
CA ASN A 354 -7.64 -18.72 56.51
C ASN A 354 -7.91 -17.43 57.28
N ILE A 355 -9.17 -17.01 57.43
CA ILE A 355 -9.53 -15.91 58.34
C ILE A 355 -10.30 -16.48 59.53
N LYS A 356 -9.58 -16.88 60.58
CA LYS A 356 -10.17 -17.17 61.90
C LYS A 356 -10.78 -15.86 62.45
N PRO A 357 -12.07 -15.83 62.83
CA PRO A 357 -12.63 -14.67 63.51
C PRO A 357 -12.05 -14.52 64.92
N PRO A 358 -11.92 -13.28 65.45
CA PRO A 358 -11.42 -13.06 66.80
C PRO A 358 -12.43 -13.60 67.83
N VAL A 359 -11.91 -14.36 68.78
CA VAL A 359 -12.62 -14.83 69.97
C VAL A 359 -12.78 -13.66 70.94
N ASN A 360 -14.03 -13.31 71.32
CA ASN A 360 -14.34 -12.93 72.70
C ASN A 360 -15.85 -12.90 73.03
N GLN A 361 -16.24 -13.90 73.83
CA GLN A 361 -17.03 -13.91 75.08
C GLN A 361 -18.22 -12.94 75.30
N GLY A 362 -19.40 -13.52 75.62
CA GLY A 362 -20.42 -12.86 76.45
C GLY A 362 -21.88 -13.37 76.36
N HIS A 363 -22.25 -14.29 77.26
CA HIS A 363 -23.59 -14.62 77.83
C HIS A 363 -24.72 -15.32 76.99
N PRO A 364 -25.29 -16.46 77.48
CA PRO A 364 -26.59 -17.04 77.09
C PRO A 364 -27.66 -16.75 78.19
N PRO A 365 -28.90 -17.32 78.21
CA PRO A 365 -29.57 -18.28 77.31
C PRO A 365 -31.06 -17.95 76.96
N GLY A 366 -31.68 -18.77 76.09
CA GLY A 366 -33.15 -18.95 76.07
C GLY A 366 -33.68 -19.69 74.83
N PRO A 367 -34.53 -20.74 74.95
CA PRO A 367 -34.61 -21.83 73.96
C PRO A 367 -35.85 -21.76 73.04
N ILE A 368 -35.90 -22.58 71.98
CA ILE A 368 -36.93 -23.61 71.74
C ILE A 368 -36.63 -24.40 70.45
N ASN A 369 -36.95 -25.69 70.55
CA ASN A 369 -36.65 -26.85 69.73
C ASN A 369 -37.37 -26.95 68.38
N HIS A 370 -36.62 -27.52 67.42
CA HIS A 370 -36.90 -28.65 66.51
C HIS A 370 -38.29 -28.91 65.89
N VAL A 371 -38.22 -29.30 64.60
CA VAL A 371 -38.73 -30.54 63.92
C VAL A 371 -39.15 -30.14 62.49
N ASP A 372 -38.28 -30.30 61.48
CA ASP A 372 -38.23 -31.40 60.47
C ASP A 372 -39.30 -31.24 59.35
N ASN A 373 -39.14 -31.59 58.07
CA ASN A 373 -38.13 -32.37 57.35
C ASN A 373 -38.30 -32.17 55.81
N LEU A 374 -37.17 -32.25 55.10
CA LEU A 374 -36.90 -33.01 53.85
C LEU A 374 -37.75 -32.87 52.57
N ALA A 375 -37.05 -32.55 51.47
CA ALA A 375 -36.75 -33.53 50.41
C ALA A 375 -35.53 -33.09 49.57
N ARG A 376 -34.65 -34.06 49.26
CA ARG A 376 -33.37 -33.97 48.54
C ARG A 376 -33.41 -34.98 47.34
N PRO A 377 -32.31 -35.27 46.59
CA PRO A 377 -32.09 -34.95 45.16
C PRO A 377 -31.84 -36.22 44.30
N GLU A 378 -31.34 -36.12 43.06
CA GLU A 378 -30.43 -37.13 42.48
C GLU A 378 -29.40 -36.55 41.48
N VAL A 379 -28.25 -37.22 41.41
CA VAL A 379 -26.99 -36.93 40.70
C VAL A 379 -26.59 -38.19 39.93
N GLY A 380 -25.93 -38.06 38.77
CA GLY A 380 -25.24 -39.17 38.10
C GLY A 380 -23.90 -38.74 37.49
N ASN A 381 -22.81 -39.33 37.98
CA ASN A 381 -21.42 -39.27 37.48
C ASN A 381 -21.18 -40.39 36.43
N TYR A 382 -20.12 -40.32 35.60
CA TYR A 382 -19.13 -41.41 35.36
C TYR A 382 -18.04 -41.06 34.31
N GLN A 383 -16.79 -40.98 34.79
CA GLN A 383 -15.51 -41.59 34.33
C GLN A 383 -14.80 -41.32 32.97
N ASN A 384 -13.46 -41.48 33.05
CA ASN A 384 -12.34 -41.13 32.16
C ASN A 384 -11.94 -42.18 31.08
N GLN A 385 -11.47 -41.68 29.90
CA GLN A 385 -10.35 -42.10 28.99
C GLN A 385 -10.24 -43.55 28.43
N PRO A 386 -9.43 -43.88 27.36
CA PRO A 386 -8.44 -43.10 26.55
C PRO A 386 -8.52 -43.29 24.99
N MET A 387 -7.54 -42.72 24.26
CA MET A 387 -7.32 -42.74 22.79
C MET A 387 -6.83 -44.08 22.21
N ALA A 388 -7.16 -44.40 20.93
CA ALA A 388 -6.21 -44.45 19.78
C ALA A 388 -6.69 -45.27 18.55
N ASN A 389 -6.39 -44.72 17.36
CA ASN A 389 -6.01 -45.34 16.07
C ASN A 389 -7.03 -45.83 15.01
N ASN A 390 -7.08 -45.02 13.93
CA ASN A 390 -6.62 -45.31 12.55
C ASN A 390 -7.58 -45.76 11.40
N TYR A 391 -7.46 -44.98 10.30
CA TYR A 391 -7.62 -45.25 8.84
C TYR A 391 -8.99 -45.66 8.25
N HIS A 392 -9.61 -44.79 7.42
CA HIS A 392 -9.65 -44.92 5.95
C HIS A 392 -10.45 -43.78 5.25
N ALA A 393 -10.14 -43.56 3.96
CA ALA A 393 -10.44 -42.42 3.10
C ALA A 393 -11.92 -42.26 2.63
N PRO A 394 -12.32 -41.09 2.06
CA PRO A 394 -13.66 -40.87 1.50
C PRO A 394 -13.69 -41.15 -0.03
N PRO A 395 -14.86 -41.52 -0.61
CA PRO A 395 -15.00 -41.66 -2.06
C PRO A 395 -15.54 -40.40 -2.75
N ASN A 396 -15.08 -40.24 -4.00
CA ASN A 396 -15.50 -39.28 -5.02
C ASN A 396 -16.88 -39.59 -5.62
N ASN A 397 -17.62 -38.54 -6.01
CA ASN A 397 -18.32 -38.32 -7.29
C ASN A 397 -19.04 -36.96 -7.22
N VAL A 398 -18.75 -35.89 -7.96
CA VAL A 398 -18.61 -35.62 -9.42
C VAL A 398 -19.96 -35.46 -10.17
N ASN A 399 -20.06 -34.28 -10.81
CA ASN A 399 -21.04 -33.71 -11.75
C ASN A 399 -22.25 -32.97 -11.15
N GLY A 400 -22.52 -31.70 -11.45
CA GLY A 400 -21.90 -30.74 -12.37
C GLY A 400 -22.73 -29.45 -12.50
N ASN A 401 -22.11 -28.42 -13.08
CA ASN A 401 -22.62 -27.10 -13.52
C ASN A 401 -22.55 -25.92 -12.53
N GLN A 402 -21.42 -25.21 -12.59
CA GLN A 402 -21.34 -23.77 -12.28
C GLN A 402 -20.85 -23.01 -13.52
N GLN A 403 -21.66 -22.02 -13.94
CA GLN A 403 -21.34 -21.04 -14.96
C GLN A 403 -20.45 -19.93 -14.38
N TYR A 404 -19.44 -19.51 -15.16
CA TYR A 404 -18.57 -18.38 -14.88
C TYR A 404 -19.19 -17.08 -15.42
N TYR A 405 -19.26 -16.05 -14.57
CA TYR A 405 -19.59 -14.69 -14.96
C TYR A 405 -18.31 -13.87 -15.14
N TYR A 406 -18.07 -13.43 -16.38
CA TYR A 406 -17.27 -12.25 -16.70
C TYR A 406 -18.21 -11.04 -16.72
N TYR A 407 -17.77 -9.92 -16.14
CA TYR A 407 -18.38 -8.61 -16.38
C TYR A 407 -17.28 -7.54 -16.52
N PRO A 408 -17.60 -6.45 -17.27
CA PRO A 408 -16.73 -5.78 -18.25
C PRO A 408 -15.70 -4.81 -17.68
#